data_AF-A0A317VDY6-F1
#
_entry.id   AF-A0A317VDY6-F1
#
_cell.length_a   1.000
_cell.length_b   1.000
_cell.length_c   1.000
_cell.angle_alpha   90.00
_cell.angle_beta   90.00
_cell.angle_gamma   90.00
#
_symmetry.space_group_name_H-M   'P 1'
#
loop_
_entity.id
_entity.type
_entity.pdbx_description
1 polymer ?
#
loop_
_entity_poly.entity_id
_entity_poly.type
_entity_poly.pdbx_seq_one_letter_code
_entity_poly.pdbx_strand_id
1 'polypeptide(L)'
;MTVIDKPDEVYPPIPVYGGRWTPPKRLLDCYNYMWIDTDAWEHPENVTFELYSQPTRGPGAQGSYLVVLPPGYNDLDLGTMPKVILVAPQALPEGRWTNSYDDSRRLRDIMRHNLVTAIDEQYRTIRHPSARWLEGHSAGGYGAFNLGLKYPDVCGGALSPLAGSFRTELAKEGLKITYDTYNGSQAFFTSNHALTLLKGILPRVHRDKPELQLLVGGEGVRLREEHEHMWTSLYALGVPYTKANVPGAPPQQSMSWVA
;
A
#
# COMPACT_ATOMS: atom_id res chain seq x y z
N MET A 1 -22.81 -41.64 22.11
CA MET A 1 -24.13 -41.39 21.50
C MET A 1 -24.07 -40.03 20.82
N THR A 2 -24.59 -39.99 19.62
CA THR A 2 -24.44 -39.03 18.51
C THR A 2 -25.22 -37.71 18.68
N VAL A 3 -24.56 -36.59 18.29
CA VAL A 3 -25.00 -35.43 17.43
C VAL A 3 -26.20 -34.59 18.00
N ILE A 4 -26.33 -33.25 17.93
CA ILE A 4 -26.48 -32.40 16.72
C ILE A 4 -26.39 -30.87 17.03
N ASP A 5 -25.69 -30.13 16.16
CA ASP A 5 -25.72 -28.72 15.62
C ASP A 5 -25.74 -27.38 16.42
N LYS A 6 -24.67 -26.57 16.15
CA LYS A 6 -24.50 -25.17 15.65
C LYS A 6 -25.31 -23.97 16.22
N PRO A 7 -24.91 -22.68 15.97
CA PRO A 7 -23.60 -21.98 15.93
C PRO A 7 -23.63 -20.66 16.78
N ASP A 8 -22.67 -19.75 16.59
CA ASP A 8 -22.60 -18.34 17.06
C ASP A 8 -21.95 -18.06 18.44
N GLU A 9 -20.69 -17.60 18.46
CA GLU A 9 -20.25 -16.24 18.85
C GLU A 9 -18.71 -16.15 18.98
N VAL A 10 -18.12 -15.23 18.21
CA VAL A 10 -16.67 -14.97 18.09
C VAL A 10 -16.26 -13.97 19.18
N TYR A 11 -16.06 -14.50 20.39
CA TYR A 11 -15.37 -13.93 21.58
C TYR A 11 -16.10 -12.93 22.54
N PRO A 12 -15.96 -13.13 23.89
CA PRO A 12 -16.45 -12.24 24.96
C PRO A 12 -15.44 -11.10 25.32
N PRO A 13 -15.81 -10.10 26.16
CA PRO A 13 -15.00 -8.89 26.38
C PRO A 13 -13.70 -9.10 27.19
N ILE A 14 -12.70 -8.26 26.91
CA ILE A 14 -11.35 -8.29 27.49
C ILE A 14 -11.37 -7.95 29.00
N PRO A 15 -10.75 -8.76 29.87
CA PRO A 15 -10.71 -8.52 31.31
C PRO A 15 -9.66 -7.46 31.69
N VAL A 16 -9.94 -6.75 32.79
CA VAL A 16 -9.06 -5.70 33.31
C VAL A 16 -7.97 -6.30 34.19
N TYR A 17 -6.69 -6.04 33.86
CA TYR A 17 -5.59 -6.20 34.81
C TYR A 17 -5.28 -4.83 35.45
N GLY A 18 -5.56 -4.68 36.75
CA GLY A 18 -5.16 -3.52 37.55
C GLY A 18 -6.15 -2.38 37.75
N GLY A 19 -7.39 -2.46 37.25
CA GLY A 19 -8.45 -1.44 37.42
C GLY A 19 -8.15 -0.10 36.70
N ARG A 20 -8.85 0.37 35.66
CA ARG A 20 -10.11 0.03 34.99
C ARG A 20 -10.00 0.53 33.54
N TRP A 21 -10.44 -0.26 32.56
CA TRP A 21 -11.43 0.11 31.53
C TRP A 21 -11.66 -1.04 30.53
N THR A 22 -12.89 -1.21 30.07
CA THR A 22 -13.27 -2.16 28.99
C THR A 22 -13.95 -1.37 27.87
N PRO A 23 -13.49 -1.44 26.60
CA PRO A 23 -13.97 -0.57 25.53
C PRO A 23 -15.41 -0.86 25.06
N PRO A 24 -16.16 0.15 24.56
CA PRO A 24 -17.41 -0.05 23.85
C PRO A 24 -17.19 -0.78 22.50
N LYS A 25 -18.19 -1.54 22.02
CA LYS A 25 -18.13 -2.39 20.81
C LYS A 25 -17.55 -1.69 19.55
N ARG A 26 -17.83 -0.41 19.35
CA ARG A 26 -17.24 0.46 18.30
C ARG A 26 -15.70 0.56 18.34
N LEU A 27 -15.09 0.47 19.52
CA LEU A 27 -13.63 0.51 19.69
C LEU A 27 -12.98 -0.84 19.37
N LEU A 28 -13.66 -1.96 19.69
CA LEU A 28 -13.29 -3.32 19.25
C LEU A 28 -13.34 -3.45 17.71
N ASP A 29 -14.32 -2.82 17.06
CA ASP A 29 -14.41 -2.77 15.59
C ASP A 29 -13.31 -1.92 14.92
N CYS A 30 -12.59 -1.07 15.67
CA CYS A 30 -11.45 -0.29 15.17
C CYS A 30 -10.13 -1.09 15.22
N TYR A 31 -10.04 -2.11 16.09
CA TYR A 31 -8.95 -3.10 16.09
C TYR A 31 -9.07 -4.08 14.91
N ASN A 32 -10.26 -4.22 14.29
CA ASN A 32 -10.52 -5.03 13.09
C ASN A 32 -9.90 -4.49 11.77
N TYR A 33 -9.15 -3.38 11.81
CA TYR A 33 -8.34 -2.90 10.67
C TYR A 33 -6.82 -3.01 10.92
N MET A 34 -6.41 -3.74 11.97
CA MET A 34 -5.01 -4.09 12.16
C MET A 34 -4.72 -5.45 11.51
N TRP A 35 -3.70 -5.51 10.65
CA TRP A 35 -2.84 -6.68 10.62
C TRP A 35 -1.59 -6.34 11.44
N ILE A 36 -1.35 -7.14 12.48
CA ILE A 36 -0.03 -7.50 13.01
C ILE A 36 -0.21 -9.00 13.20
N ASP A 37 0.45 -9.81 12.39
CA ASP A 37 0.42 -11.25 12.63
C ASP A 37 1.28 -11.48 13.89
N THR A 38 0.62 -11.57 15.05
CA THR A 38 1.21 -12.03 16.31
C THR A 38 0.57 -13.32 16.82
N ASP A 39 -0.38 -13.90 16.08
CA ASP A 39 -1.08 -15.13 16.46
C ASP A 39 -1.20 -16.13 15.29
N ALA A 40 -0.08 -16.44 14.63
CA ALA A 40 0.06 -17.69 13.88
C ALA A 40 0.99 -18.60 14.67
N TRP A 41 0.42 -19.48 15.50
CA TRP A 41 1.12 -20.28 16.53
C TRP A 41 2.22 -21.24 16.04
N GLU A 42 2.57 -21.28 14.75
CA GLU A 42 3.77 -21.98 14.25
C GLU A 42 4.31 -21.24 13.03
N HIS A 43 5.25 -20.31 13.23
CA HIS A 43 6.01 -19.74 12.11
C HIS A 43 7.02 -20.79 11.60
N PRO A 44 7.14 -20.99 10.27
CA PRO A 44 8.18 -21.84 9.70
C PRO A 44 9.58 -21.41 10.18
N GLU A 45 10.48 -22.36 10.42
CA GLU A 45 11.83 -22.08 10.97
C GLU A 45 12.67 -21.10 10.11
N ASN A 46 12.31 -20.93 8.83
CA ASN A 46 12.98 -20.04 7.89
C ASN A 46 12.41 -18.59 7.87
N VAL A 47 11.44 -18.27 8.72
CA VAL A 47 10.87 -16.93 8.84
C VAL A 47 11.54 -16.18 10.01
N THR A 48 12.19 -15.05 9.71
CA THR A 48 12.67 -14.12 10.73
C THR A 48 11.81 -12.86 10.69
N PHE A 49 11.28 -12.43 11.83
CA PHE A 49 10.54 -11.17 11.96
C PHE A 49 11.10 -10.35 13.12
N GLU A 50 10.96 -9.02 13.01
CA GLU A 50 11.25 -8.10 14.10
C GLU A 50 10.03 -7.22 14.36
N LEU A 51 9.80 -6.89 15.63
CA LEU A 51 8.77 -5.94 16.03
C LEU A 51 9.37 -4.54 16.10
N TYR A 52 8.66 -3.55 15.54
CA TYR A 52 9.03 -2.14 15.63
C TYR A 52 7.89 -1.29 16.20
N SER A 53 8.21 -0.22 16.93
CA SER A 53 7.21 0.62 17.58
C SER A 53 6.36 1.40 16.56
N GLN A 54 5.05 1.51 16.80
CA GLN A 54 4.05 2.17 15.96
C GLN A 54 3.26 3.26 16.72
N PRO A 55 3.92 4.29 17.26
CA PRO A 55 3.29 5.27 18.15
C PRO A 55 2.14 6.06 17.49
N THR A 56 2.14 6.20 16.17
CA THR A 56 1.06 6.85 15.40
C THR A 56 -0.26 6.07 15.40
N ARG A 57 -0.22 4.78 15.79
CA ARG A 57 -1.40 3.92 15.96
C ARG A 57 -1.89 3.86 17.42
N GLY A 58 -1.18 4.53 18.34
CA GLY A 58 -1.50 4.61 19.76
C GLY A 58 -0.35 4.13 20.66
N PRO A 59 -0.40 4.44 21.97
CA PRO A 59 0.60 4.00 22.94
C PRO A 59 0.74 2.47 22.95
N GLY A 60 1.98 1.98 22.84
CA GLY A 60 2.28 0.55 22.91
C GLY A 60 1.99 -0.24 21.61
N ALA A 61 1.50 0.39 20.55
CA ALA A 61 1.32 -0.28 19.28
C ALA A 61 2.69 -0.69 18.69
N GLN A 62 2.75 -1.88 18.12
CA GLN A 62 3.90 -2.41 17.39
C GLN A 62 3.50 -2.75 15.96
N GLY A 63 4.47 -2.93 15.09
CA GLY A 63 4.31 -3.46 13.73
C GLY A 63 5.25 -4.63 13.55
N SER A 64 4.85 -5.58 12.71
CA SER A 64 5.71 -6.64 12.17
C SER A 64 5.54 -6.64 10.65
N TYR A 65 6.51 -7.19 9.94
CA TYR A 65 6.32 -7.58 8.54
C TYR A 65 6.62 -9.06 8.41
N LEU A 66 5.74 -9.78 7.70
CA LEU A 66 5.92 -11.17 7.37
C LEU A 66 5.99 -11.26 5.84
N VAL A 67 7.12 -11.72 5.31
CA VAL A 67 7.26 -12.01 3.87
C VAL A 67 6.99 -13.50 3.69
N VAL A 68 5.77 -13.83 3.25
CA VAL A 68 5.40 -15.20 2.86
C VAL A 68 5.37 -15.26 1.35
N LEU A 69 6.05 -16.26 0.78
CA LEU A 69 5.90 -16.58 -0.62
C LEU A 69 4.52 -17.21 -0.88
N PRO A 70 3.78 -16.81 -1.94
CA PRO A 70 2.51 -17.43 -2.28
C PRO A 70 2.65 -18.95 -2.51
N PRO A 71 1.60 -19.76 -2.27
CA PRO A 71 1.63 -21.18 -2.60
C PRO A 71 2.07 -21.42 -4.06
N GLY A 72 3.12 -22.24 -4.24
CA GLY A 72 3.72 -22.54 -5.55
C GLY A 72 5.07 -21.86 -5.81
N TYR A 73 5.44 -20.85 -5.02
CA TYR A 73 6.80 -20.32 -4.99
C TYR A 73 7.67 -21.19 -4.06
N ASN A 74 8.89 -21.49 -4.49
CA ASN A 74 9.86 -22.31 -3.75
C ASN A 74 11.24 -21.62 -3.70
N ASP A 75 12.20 -22.25 -3.01
CA ASP A 75 13.55 -21.69 -2.82
C ASP A 75 14.29 -21.41 -4.14
N LEU A 76 13.95 -22.08 -5.25
CA LEU A 76 14.50 -21.79 -6.58
C LEU A 76 14.01 -20.44 -7.10
N ASP A 77 12.76 -20.06 -6.80
CA ASP A 77 12.21 -18.75 -7.18
C ASP A 77 12.93 -17.63 -6.43
N LEU A 78 13.29 -17.85 -5.16
CA LEU A 78 14.15 -16.93 -4.40
C LEU A 78 15.55 -16.79 -5.01
N GLY A 79 16.09 -17.87 -5.59
CA GLY A 79 17.35 -17.86 -6.32
C GLY A 79 17.32 -16.99 -7.59
N THR A 80 16.13 -16.72 -8.14
CA THR A 80 15.93 -15.84 -9.31
C THR A 80 15.61 -14.39 -8.94
N MET A 81 15.18 -14.14 -7.70
CA MET A 81 14.92 -12.78 -7.23
C MET A 81 16.23 -12.05 -6.93
N PRO A 82 16.39 -10.80 -7.38
CA PRO A 82 17.52 -9.99 -6.95
C PRO A 82 17.47 -9.82 -5.42
N LYS A 83 18.64 -9.76 -4.79
CA LYS A 83 18.73 -9.38 -3.37
C LYS A 83 18.27 -7.94 -3.24
N VAL A 84 17.23 -7.72 -2.45
CA VAL A 84 16.59 -6.41 -2.26
C VAL A 84 16.47 -6.07 -0.78
N ILE A 85 16.41 -4.78 -0.50
CA ILE A 85 16.02 -4.23 0.80
C ILE A 85 14.53 -3.90 0.71
N LEU A 86 13.70 -4.69 1.38
CA LEU A 86 12.27 -4.37 1.49
C LEU A 86 12.06 -3.34 2.60
N VAL A 87 11.35 -2.25 2.27
CA VAL A 87 10.96 -1.22 3.24
C VAL A 87 9.44 -1.15 3.25
N ALA A 88 8.80 -1.20 4.42
CA ALA A 88 7.34 -1.06 4.54
C ALA A 88 7.05 0.13 5.47
N PRO A 89 7.11 1.38 4.96
CA PRO A 89 6.95 2.54 5.82
C PRO A 89 5.50 2.68 6.28
N GLN A 90 5.31 3.00 7.56
CA GLN A 90 4.00 3.40 8.05
C GLN A 90 3.73 4.87 7.64
N ALA A 91 2.58 5.11 7.02
CA ALA A 91 2.08 6.45 6.73
C ALA A 91 1.07 6.95 7.78
N LEU A 92 0.56 8.15 7.57
CA LEU A 92 -0.56 8.68 8.35
C LEU A 92 -1.80 7.77 8.23
N PRO A 93 -2.65 7.68 9.27
CA PRO A 93 -3.87 6.87 9.24
C PRO A 93 -4.79 7.17 8.04
N GLU A 94 -4.77 8.43 7.58
CA GLU A 94 -5.53 8.96 6.45
C GLU A 94 -4.61 9.92 5.67
N GLY A 95 -4.64 9.95 4.34
CA GLY A 95 -3.64 10.79 3.62
C GLY A 95 -3.29 10.47 2.17
N ARG A 96 -3.62 9.29 1.65
CA ARG A 96 -3.38 8.89 0.24
C ARG A 96 -1.92 9.08 -0.26
N TRP A 97 -0.92 9.05 0.62
CA TRP A 97 0.49 9.19 0.25
C TRP A 97 0.80 10.46 -0.57
N THR A 98 0.03 11.53 -0.33
CA THR A 98 0.19 12.84 -0.97
C THR A 98 0.34 13.94 0.08
N ASN A 99 0.88 15.09 -0.31
CA ASN A 99 0.78 16.29 0.52
C ASN A 99 -0.69 16.72 0.62
N SER A 100 -1.09 17.23 1.78
CA SER A 100 -2.42 17.82 1.98
C SER A 100 -2.59 19.13 1.22
N TYR A 101 -3.85 19.49 0.96
CA TYR A 101 -4.25 20.71 0.25
C TYR A 101 -3.67 21.99 0.86
N ASP A 102 -3.59 22.04 2.19
CA ASP A 102 -3.09 23.16 2.99
C ASP A 102 -1.60 23.04 3.35
N ASP A 103 -0.91 22.01 2.82
CA ASP A 103 0.49 21.67 3.10
C ASP A 103 0.81 21.38 4.58
N SER A 104 -0.20 21.25 5.45
CA SER A 104 -0.01 20.91 6.87
C SER A 104 0.55 19.49 7.07
N ARG A 105 0.36 18.61 6.08
CA ARG A 105 0.83 17.21 6.09
C ARG A 105 1.58 16.92 4.80
N ARG A 106 2.91 16.99 4.85
CA ARG A 106 3.80 16.85 3.69
C ARG A 106 4.28 15.43 3.46
N LEU A 107 3.36 14.47 3.50
CA LEU A 107 3.67 13.03 3.49
C LEU A 107 4.50 12.64 2.27
N ARG A 108 4.19 13.22 1.11
CA ARG A 108 4.89 12.93 -0.13
C ARG A 108 6.36 13.38 -0.08
N ASP A 109 6.61 14.57 0.46
CA ASP A 109 7.97 15.11 0.59
C ASP A 109 8.80 14.31 1.61
N ILE A 110 8.18 13.90 2.72
CA ILE A 110 8.79 13.02 3.72
C ILE A 110 9.22 11.70 3.08
N MET A 111 8.35 11.08 2.27
CA MET A 111 8.66 9.82 1.60
C MET A 111 9.81 9.95 0.60
N ARG A 112 9.79 11.00 -0.23
CA ARG A 112 10.82 11.21 -1.26
C ARG A 112 12.19 11.54 -0.66
N HIS A 113 12.22 12.37 0.39
CA HIS A 113 13.47 12.91 0.91
C HIS A 113 13.90 12.22 2.20
N ASN A 114 13.11 12.35 3.27
CA ASN A 114 13.51 11.90 4.60
C ASN A 114 13.62 10.38 4.68
N LEU A 115 12.63 9.65 4.18
CA LEU A 115 12.66 8.19 4.19
C LEU A 115 13.82 7.66 3.33
N VAL A 116 13.92 8.11 2.07
CA VAL A 116 15.01 7.65 1.18
C VAL A 116 16.38 7.96 1.77
N THR A 117 16.58 9.15 2.33
CA THR A 117 17.86 9.52 2.96
C THR A 117 18.17 8.62 4.15
N ALA A 118 17.20 8.39 5.04
CA ALA A 118 17.41 7.55 6.22
C ALA A 118 17.77 6.10 5.83
N ILE A 119 17.09 5.54 4.83
CA ILE A 119 17.38 4.18 4.34
C ILE A 119 18.75 4.13 3.66
N ASP A 120 19.08 5.11 2.81
CA ASP A 120 20.37 5.19 2.11
C ASP A 120 21.56 5.38 3.07
N GLU A 121 21.36 6.02 4.22
CA GLU A 121 22.39 6.21 5.26
C GLU A 121 22.58 4.99 6.16
N GLN A 122 21.50 4.28 6.47
CA GLN A 122 21.52 3.12 7.38
C GLN A 122 21.90 1.82 6.66
N TYR A 123 21.54 1.70 5.38
CA TYR A 123 21.70 0.47 4.61
C TYR A 123 22.51 0.70 3.34
N ARG A 124 23.12 -0.38 2.84
CA ARG A 124 23.90 -0.36 1.60
C ARG A 124 22.97 -0.43 0.38
N THR A 125 22.27 0.67 0.11
CA THR A 125 21.37 0.78 -1.04
C THR A 125 22.12 1.10 -2.34
N ILE A 126 21.47 0.83 -3.47
CA ILE A 126 21.89 1.39 -4.76
C ILE A 126 21.19 2.74 -4.91
N ARG A 127 21.96 3.83 -4.77
CA ARG A 127 21.43 5.20 -4.79
C ARG A 127 21.11 5.70 -6.20
N HIS A 128 20.35 4.92 -6.98
CA HIS A 128 19.98 5.22 -8.35
C HIS A 128 18.46 5.00 -8.55
N PRO A 129 17.74 5.86 -9.30
CA PRO A 129 16.28 5.76 -9.40
C PRO A 129 15.80 4.43 -10.00
N SER A 130 16.56 3.84 -10.92
CA SER A 130 16.22 2.55 -11.54
C SER A 130 16.27 1.36 -10.57
N ALA A 131 16.97 1.51 -9.43
CA ALA A 131 17.08 0.49 -8.41
C ALA A 131 16.00 0.63 -7.31
N ARG A 132 15.21 1.72 -7.31
CA ARG A 132 14.16 1.95 -6.32
C ARG A 132 12.79 1.68 -6.92
N TRP A 133 12.14 0.63 -6.45
CA TRP A 133 10.85 0.16 -6.93
C TRP A 133 9.76 0.46 -5.90
N LEU A 134 8.56 0.77 -6.41
CA LEU A 134 7.41 1.14 -5.60
C LEU A 134 6.27 0.17 -5.86
N GLU A 135 5.77 -0.46 -4.80
CA GLU A 135 4.63 -1.34 -4.86
C GLU A 135 3.59 -0.94 -3.81
N GLY A 136 2.32 -1.25 -4.08
CA GLY A 136 1.34 -1.20 -3.02
C GLY A 136 -0.07 -1.48 -3.43
N HIS A 137 -0.88 -1.80 -2.43
CA HIS A 137 -2.27 -2.11 -2.54
C HIS A 137 -3.23 -0.96 -2.18
N SER A 138 -4.26 -0.74 -2.99
CA SER A 138 -5.35 0.23 -2.74
C SER A 138 -4.87 1.68 -2.56
N ALA A 139 -4.96 2.24 -1.36
CA ALA A 139 -4.39 3.55 -1.08
C ALA A 139 -2.87 3.54 -1.28
N GLY A 140 -2.21 2.42 -0.93
CA GLY A 140 -0.80 2.19 -1.20
C GLY A 140 -0.48 2.14 -2.69
N GLY A 141 -1.30 1.48 -3.50
CA GLY A 141 -1.10 1.43 -4.96
C GLY A 141 -1.23 2.80 -5.62
N TYR A 142 -2.20 3.60 -5.16
CA TYR A 142 -2.29 5.01 -5.56
C TYR A 142 -1.00 5.77 -5.17
N GLY A 143 -0.51 5.56 -3.96
CA GLY A 143 0.71 6.19 -3.44
C GLY A 143 1.97 5.80 -4.21
N ALA A 144 2.21 4.51 -4.39
CA ALA A 144 3.34 3.94 -5.11
C ALA A 144 3.42 4.51 -6.54
N PHE A 145 2.31 4.48 -7.27
CA PHE A 145 2.28 4.97 -8.64
C PHE A 145 2.49 6.49 -8.70
N ASN A 146 1.81 7.25 -7.83
CA ASN A 146 1.93 8.71 -7.81
C ASN A 146 3.31 9.20 -7.37
N LEU A 147 3.94 8.57 -6.37
CA LEU A 147 5.28 8.92 -5.89
C LEU A 147 6.30 8.75 -7.01
N GLY A 148 6.25 7.62 -7.73
CA GLY A 148 7.15 7.36 -8.85
C GLY A 148 6.97 8.34 -10.01
N LEU A 149 5.72 8.66 -10.36
CA LEU A 149 5.43 9.63 -11.41
C LEU A 149 5.79 11.06 -11.01
N LYS A 150 5.70 11.42 -9.72
CA LYS A 150 6.05 12.76 -9.25
C LYS A 150 7.56 12.93 -9.08
N TYR A 151 8.27 11.87 -8.72
CA TYR A 151 9.73 11.90 -8.49
C TYR A 151 10.46 10.77 -9.21
N PRO A 152 10.43 10.77 -10.55
CA PRO A 152 11.12 9.76 -11.36
C PRO A 152 12.66 9.81 -11.19
N ASP A 153 13.21 10.92 -10.68
CA ASP A 153 14.62 11.07 -10.29
C ASP A 153 14.96 10.46 -8.92
N VAL A 154 13.97 9.88 -8.24
CA VAL A 154 14.16 9.23 -6.93
C VAL A 154 13.73 7.78 -7.01
N CYS A 155 12.54 7.52 -7.57
CA CYS A 155 11.98 6.18 -7.78
C CYS A 155 11.54 6.05 -9.24
N GLY A 156 12.30 5.33 -10.04
CA GLY A 156 12.09 5.23 -11.49
C GLY A 156 12.34 3.84 -12.07
N GLY A 157 12.52 2.82 -11.24
CA GLY A 157 12.73 1.44 -11.69
C GLY A 157 11.42 0.78 -12.10
N ALA A 158 10.62 0.38 -11.10
CA ALA A 158 9.34 -0.26 -11.31
C ALA A 158 8.25 0.35 -10.43
N LEU A 159 7.03 0.51 -10.98
CA LEU A 159 5.83 0.97 -10.27
C LEU A 159 4.74 -0.09 -10.40
N SER A 160 4.38 -0.71 -9.28
CA SER A 160 3.44 -1.83 -9.22
C SER A 160 2.24 -1.54 -8.30
N PRO A 161 1.18 -0.87 -8.79
CA PRO A 161 -0.06 -0.74 -8.04
C PRO A 161 -0.90 -2.02 -8.10
N LEU A 162 -1.21 -2.58 -6.93
CA LEU A 162 -2.21 -3.63 -6.73
C LEU A 162 -3.54 -2.99 -6.32
N ALA A 163 -4.61 -3.21 -7.07
CA ALA A 163 -5.93 -2.65 -6.79
C ALA A 163 -5.88 -1.14 -6.42
N GLY A 164 -5.00 -0.36 -7.07
CA GLY A 164 -4.77 1.05 -6.78
C GLY A 164 -6.04 1.89 -6.85
N SER A 165 -6.24 2.79 -5.88
CA SER A 165 -7.46 3.60 -5.82
C SER A 165 -7.43 4.77 -6.83
N PHE A 166 -7.62 4.45 -8.11
CA PHE A 166 -7.55 5.37 -9.25
C PHE A 166 -8.89 6.00 -9.62
N ARG A 167 -9.70 6.36 -8.61
CA ARG A 167 -10.95 7.08 -8.86
C ARG A 167 -10.64 8.47 -9.40
N THR A 168 -11.44 8.93 -10.34
CA THR A 168 -11.33 10.26 -10.95
C THR A 168 -12.24 11.29 -10.27
N GLU A 169 -13.31 10.83 -9.64
CA GLU A 169 -14.27 11.66 -8.90
C GLU A 169 -14.04 11.52 -7.40
N LEU A 170 -13.75 12.65 -6.74
CA LEU A 170 -13.54 12.72 -5.29
C LEU A 170 -14.79 12.27 -4.52
N ALA A 171 -15.99 12.53 -5.05
CA ALA A 171 -17.25 12.13 -4.44
C ALA A 171 -17.45 10.60 -4.37
N LYS A 172 -16.74 9.82 -5.18
CA LYS A 172 -16.73 8.35 -5.11
C LYS A 172 -15.75 7.81 -4.06
N GLU A 173 -14.99 8.68 -3.41
CA GLU A 173 -14.13 8.35 -2.29
C GLU A 173 -14.81 8.67 -0.95
N GLY A 174 -14.46 7.92 0.09
CA GLY A 174 -15.00 8.16 1.42
C GLY A 174 -14.45 9.46 2.02
N LEU A 175 -15.34 10.41 2.35
CA LEU A 175 -15.00 11.73 2.89
C LEU A 175 -14.01 11.65 4.06
N LYS A 176 -14.23 10.71 4.99
CA LYS A 176 -13.35 10.48 6.14
C LYS A 176 -11.89 10.28 5.73
N ILE A 177 -11.63 9.56 4.63
CA ILE A 177 -10.27 9.21 4.19
C ILE A 177 -9.62 10.35 3.38
N THR A 178 -10.44 11.20 2.75
CA THR A 178 -9.99 12.16 1.74
C THR A 178 -10.03 13.61 2.20
N TYR A 179 -10.85 13.97 3.18
CA TYR A 179 -11.08 15.38 3.54
C TYR A 179 -9.81 16.09 4.02
N ASP A 180 -9.09 15.52 4.99
CA ASP A 180 -7.85 16.14 5.51
C ASP A 180 -6.77 16.28 4.43
N THR A 181 -6.89 15.54 3.33
CA THR A 181 -5.92 15.49 2.25
C THR A 181 -6.27 16.45 1.13
N TYR A 182 -7.51 16.40 0.65
CA TYR A 182 -7.94 17.15 -0.53
C TYR A 182 -8.85 18.33 -0.21
N ASN A 183 -9.29 18.47 1.06
CA ASN A 183 -10.17 19.53 1.54
C ASN A 183 -11.44 19.72 0.68
N GLY A 184 -12.03 18.61 0.22
CA GLY A 184 -13.18 18.62 -0.69
C GLY A 184 -12.89 19.14 -2.12
N SER A 185 -11.64 19.51 -2.44
CA SER A 185 -11.27 20.07 -3.74
C SER A 185 -11.10 18.99 -4.81
N GLN A 186 -12.09 18.86 -5.68
CA GLN A 186 -12.01 18.00 -6.88
C GLN A 186 -10.83 18.40 -7.78
N ALA A 187 -10.55 19.70 -7.92
CA ALA A 187 -9.43 20.18 -8.74
C ALA A 187 -8.08 19.68 -8.19
N PHE A 188 -7.88 19.77 -6.86
CA PHE A 188 -6.66 19.29 -6.23
C PHE A 188 -6.56 17.75 -6.23
N PHE A 189 -7.69 17.05 -6.08
CA PHE A 189 -7.75 15.60 -6.27
C PHE A 189 -7.32 15.19 -7.68
N THR A 190 -7.86 15.85 -8.71
CA THR A 190 -7.50 15.62 -10.12
C THR A 190 -6.04 15.97 -10.42
N SER A 191 -5.50 17.06 -9.87
CA SER A 191 -4.09 17.43 -10.08
C SER A 191 -3.11 16.42 -9.47
N ASN A 192 -3.55 15.66 -8.48
CA ASN A 192 -2.78 14.59 -7.85
C ASN A 192 -3.12 13.20 -8.41
N HIS A 193 -4.04 13.07 -9.36
CA HIS A 193 -4.38 11.77 -9.95
C HIS A 193 -3.24 11.23 -10.82
N ALA A 194 -3.03 9.91 -10.78
CA ALA A 194 -2.01 9.17 -11.54
C ALA A 194 -1.92 9.59 -13.02
N LEU A 195 -3.05 9.60 -13.74
CA LEU A 195 -3.07 9.99 -15.16
C LEU A 195 -2.67 11.44 -15.39
N THR A 196 -2.98 12.35 -14.45
CA THR A 196 -2.58 13.75 -14.57
C THR A 196 -1.08 13.89 -14.42
N LEU A 197 -0.50 13.21 -13.42
CA LEU A 197 0.94 13.18 -13.19
C LEU A 197 1.68 12.55 -14.38
N LEU A 198 1.20 11.41 -14.87
CA LEU A 198 1.78 10.69 -16.01
C LEU A 198 1.77 11.56 -17.28
N LYS A 199 0.66 12.23 -17.60
CA LYS A 199 0.58 13.15 -18.74
C LYS A 199 1.59 14.30 -18.61
N GLY A 200 1.79 14.80 -17.39
CA GLY A 200 2.77 15.86 -17.11
C GLY A 200 4.24 15.46 -17.36
N ILE A 201 4.55 14.16 -17.34
CA ILE A 201 5.91 13.64 -17.58
C ILE A 201 5.98 12.67 -18.77
N LEU A 202 4.98 12.69 -19.66
CA LEU A 202 4.85 11.69 -20.73
C LEU A 202 6.10 11.56 -21.64
N PRO A 203 6.76 12.66 -22.09
CA PRO A 203 7.99 12.53 -22.88
C PRO A 203 9.10 11.77 -22.15
N ARG A 204 9.17 11.95 -20.82
CA ARG A 204 10.13 11.23 -19.97
C ARG A 204 9.76 9.75 -19.84
N VAL A 205 8.48 9.43 -19.64
CA VAL A 205 8.01 8.04 -19.56
C VAL A 205 8.32 7.30 -20.87
N HIS A 206 8.15 7.93 -22.04
CA HIS A 206 8.51 7.30 -23.32
C HIS A 206 10.02 7.09 -23.50
N ARG A 207 10.83 8.01 -22.97
CA ARG A 207 12.29 7.93 -23.05
C ARG A 207 12.84 6.86 -22.10
N ASP A 208 12.47 6.94 -20.82
CA ASP A 208 13.03 6.13 -19.74
C ASP A 208 12.38 4.73 -19.66
N LYS A 209 11.15 4.59 -20.15
CA LYS A 209 10.36 3.35 -20.17
C LYS A 209 10.40 2.61 -18.82
N PRO A 210 9.95 3.25 -17.72
CA PRO A 210 9.90 2.58 -16.42
C PRO A 210 9.01 1.34 -16.49
N GLU A 211 9.31 0.33 -15.69
CA GLU A 211 8.48 -0.88 -15.61
C GLU A 211 7.17 -0.53 -14.88
N LEU A 212 6.03 -0.66 -15.56
CA LEU A 212 4.71 -0.38 -14.99
C LEU A 212 3.89 -1.66 -14.96
N GLN A 213 3.47 -2.09 -13.77
CA GLN A 213 2.67 -3.30 -13.59
C GLN A 213 1.39 -2.98 -12.83
N LEU A 214 0.24 -2.99 -13.51
CA LEU A 214 -1.04 -2.64 -12.90
C LEU A 214 -1.86 -3.91 -12.66
N LEU A 215 -1.96 -4.33 -11.40
CA LEU A 215 -2.67 -5.56 -11.01
C LEU A 215 -4.00 -5.22 -10.36
N VAL A 216 -5.05 -6.00 -10.64
CA VAL A 216 -6.33 -5.92 -9.93
C VAL A 216 -6.97 -7.30 -9.85
N GLY A 217 -7.83 -7.51 -8.87
CA GLY A 217 -8.62 -8.74 -8.77
C GLY A 217 -9.49 -8.97 -10.01
N GLY A 218 -10.06 -10.19 -10.11
CA GLY A 218 -10.96 -10.60 -11.18
C GLY A 218 -12.27 -9.80 -11.28
N GLU A 219 -13.24 -10.32 -12.02
CA GLU A 219 -14.53 -9.67 -12.22
C GLU A 219 -15.27 -9.40 -10.90
N GLY A 220 -16.04 -8.31 -10.85
CA GLY A 220 -16.84 -7.93 -9.68
C GLY A 220 -16.06 -7.32 -8.51
N VAL A 221 -14.75 -7.13 -8.63
CA VAL A 221 -13.92 -6.54 -7.57
C VAL A 221 -14.01 -5.00 -7.55
N ARG A 222 -14.07 -4.43 -6.35
CA ARG A 222 -14.00 -2.99 -6.10
C ARG A 222 -12.73 -2.41 -6.75
N LEU A 223 -12.86 -1.33 -7.54
CA LEU A 223 -11.80 -0.66 -8.33
C LEU A 223 -11.50 -1.24 -9.72
N ARG A 224 -12.28 -2.23 -10.19
CA ARG A 224 -12.06 -2.83 -11.50
C ARG A 224 -12.18 -1.84 -12.66
N GLU A 225 -13.27 -1.07 -12.69
CA GLU A 225 -13.54 -0.07 -13.74
C GLU A 225 -12.43 0.98 -13.80
N GLU A 226 -11.94 1.40 -12.63
CA GLU A 226 -10.86 2.37 -12.52
C GLU A 226 -9.54 1.83 -13.09
N HIS A 227 -9.24 0.54 -12.94
CA HIS A 227 -8.06 -0.08 -13.57
C HIS A 227 -8.22 -0.25 -15.07
N GLU A 228 -9.41 -0.61 -15.55
CA GLU A 228 -9.70 -0.66 -16.99
C GLU A 228 -9.56 0.71 -17.64
N HIS A 229 -10.01 1.76 -16.95
CA HIS A 229 -9.80 3.14 -17.38
C HIS A 229 -8.31 3.52 -17.40
N MET A 230 -7.51 3.09 -16.41
CA MET A 230 -6.05 3.28 -16.43
C MET A 230 -5.41 2.55 -17.62
N TRP A 231 -5.75 1.30 -17.87
CA TRP A 231 -5.20 0.48 -18.96
C TRP A 231 -5.50 1.04 -20.34
N THR A 232 -6.75 1.43 -20.57
CA THR A 232 -7.17 2.07 -21.83
C THR A 232 -6.48 3.41 -22.02
N SER A 233 -6.32 4.19 -20.94
CA SER A 233 -5.60 5.47 -20.98
C SER A 233 -4.11 5.28 -21.29
N LEU A 234 -3.42 4.34 -20.64
CA LEU A 234 -2.00 4.06 -20.90
C LEU A 234 -1.79 3.57 -22.34
N TYR A 235 -2.67 2.69 -22.83
CA TYR A 235 -2.65 2.23 -24.22
C TYR A 235 -2.81 3.39 -25.21
N ALA A 236 -3.81 4.25 -25.00
CA ALA A 236 -4.05 5.42 -25.86
C ALA A 236 -2.89 6.43 -25.83
N LEU A 237 -2.15 6.50 -24.72
CA LEU A 237 -0.95 7.34 -24.56
C LEU A 237 0.33 6.66 -25.08
N GLY A 238 0.27 5.41 -25.57
CA GLY A 238 1.44 4.67 -26.05
C GLY A 238 2.44 4.32 -24.95
N VAL A 239 1.99 4.23 -23.69
CA VAL A 239 2.83 3.88 -22.54
C VAL A 239 2.82 2.35 -22.37
N PRO A 240 3.98 1.66 -22.39
CA PRO A 240 4.03 0.24 -22.14
C PRO A 240 3.69 -0.07 -20.67
N TYR A 241 2.93 -1.13 -20.43
CA TYR A 241 2.62 -1.65 -19.11
C TYR A 241 2.29 -3.14 -19.17
N THR A 242 2.50 -3.82 -18.07
CA THR A 242 1.99 -5.17 -17.84
C THR A 242 0.72 -5.10 -16.98
N LYS A 243 -0.20 -6.03 -17.20
CA LYS A 243 -1.43 -6.17 -16.40
C LYS A 243 -1.63 -7.61 -16.00
N ALA A 244 -2.17 -7.82 -14.81
CA ALA A 244 -2.61 -9.13 -14.36
C ALA A 244 -4.00 -9.02 -13.73
N ASN A 245 -4.87 -9.93 -14.14
CA ASN A 245 -6.12 -10.21 -13.44
C ASN A 245 -5.84 -11.40 -12.53
N VAL A 246 -6.09 -11.26 -11.23
CA VAL A 246 -5.90 -12.37 -10.28
C VAL A 246 -7.28 -12.88 -9.83
N PRO A 247 -7.79 -13.98 -10.42
CA PRO A 247 -9.07 -14.55 -10.03
C PRO A 247 -9.06 -14.99 -8.56
N GLY A 248 -10.11 -14.67 -7.81
CA GLY A 248 -10.26 -15.09 -6.41
C GLY A 248 -9.49 -14.28 -5.36
N ALA A 249 -8.69 -13.27 -5.75
CA ALA A 249 -7.96 -12.42 -4.80
C ALA A 249 -8.92 -11.48 -4.03
N PRO A 250 -8.97 -11.54 -2.68
CA PRO A 250 -9.76 -10.62 -1.87
C PRO A 250 -9.12 -9.22 -1.79
N PRO A 251 -9.89 -8.15 -1.49
CA PRO A 251 -9.34 -6.81 -1.33
C PRO A 251 -8.52 -6.69 -0.03
N GLN A 252 -7.19 -6.49 -0.09
CA GLN A 252 -6.30 -6.43 1.10
C GLN A 252 -5.33 -5.23 1.07
N GLN A 253 -5.53 -4.21 1.91
CA GLN A 253 -4.73 -2.95 1.90
C GLN A 253 -3.31 -3.11 2.50
N SER A 254 -2.27 -2.70 1.76
CA SER A 254 -0.87 -2.52 2.23
C SER A 254 -0.08 -1.66 1.23
N MET A 255 1.10 -1.11 1.55
CA MET A 255 2.04 -0.53 0.56
C MET A 255 3.43 -1.08 0.87
N SER A 256 4.16 -1.54 -0.15
CA SER A 256 5.46 -2.20 0.01
C SER A 256 6.48 -1.52 -0.89
N TRP A 257 7.62 -1.12 -0.33
CA TRP A 257 8.74 -0.56 -1.08
C TRP A 257 9.79 -1.64 -1.28
N VAL A 258 10.35 -1.75 -2.49
CA VAL A 258 11.46 -2.66 -2.78
C VAL A 258 12.64 -1.80 -3.25
N ALA A 259 13.73 -1.76 -2.48
CA ALA A 259 14.93 -0.95 -2.73
C ALA A 259 16.18 -1.81 -3.00
#